data_AF-A0A9E0PKD3-F1
#
_entry.id   AF-A0A9E0PKD3-F1
#
_cell.length_a   1.000
_cell.length_b   1.000
_cell.length_c   1.000
_cell.angle_alpha   90.00
_cell.angle_beta   90.00
_cell.angle_gamma   90.00
#
_symmetry.space_group_name_H-M   'P 1'
#
loop_
_entity.id
_entity.type
_entity.pdbx_description
1 polymer ?
#
loop_
_entity_poly.entity_id
_entity_poly.type
_entity_poly.pdbx_seq_one_letter_code
_entity_poly.pdbx_strand_id
1 'polypeptide(L)' 'SSVFRQSALEAALNQSFTAASAAAVKVDASDLGSDIHASPVYRAQLISVLTQRAVKQMLG' A
#
# COMPACT_ATOMS: atom_id res chain seq x y z
N SER A 1 -14.12 8.93 -8.61
CA SER A 1 -12.88 8.23 -8.98
C SER A 1 -11.73 8.99 -8.34
N SER A 2 -10.94 8.37 -7.47
CA SER A 2 -9.76 9.00 -6.90
C SER A 2 -8.59 8.02 -7.02
N VAL A 3 -7.51 8.49 -7.62
CA VAL A 3 -6.21 7.83 -7.68
C VAL A 3 -5.26 8.73 -6.91
N PHE A 4 -4.40 8.15 -6.07
CA PHE A 4 -3.41 8.91 -5.33
C PHE A 4 -2.06 8.24 -5.44
N ARG A 5 -1.00 9.03 -5.21
CA ARG A 5 0.37 8.57 -5.23
C ARG A 5 0.85 8.31 -3.81
N GLN A 6 1.49 7.16 -3.57
CA GLN A 6 2.08 6.84 -2.28
C GLN A 6 3.61 6.90 -2.34
N SER A 7 4.17 8.09 -2.09
CA SER A 7 5.60 8.36 -2.14
C SER A 7 6.42 7.53 -1.15
N ALA A 8 5.87 7.21 0.03
CA ALA A 8 6.58 6.41 1.03
C ALA A 8 6.81 4.96 0.58
N LEU A 9 5.82 4.36 -0.11
CA LEU A 9 5.97 3.04 -0.72
C LEU A 9 6.97 3.06 -1.87
N GLU A 10 6.90 4.09 -2.72
CA GLU A 10 7.86 4.27 -3.82
C GLU A 10 9.30 4.36 -3.29
N ALA A 11 9.54 5.17 -2.26
CA ALA A 11 10.86 5.31 -1.65
C ALA A 11 11.38 3.98 -1.07
N ALA A 12 10.54 3.25 -0.32
CA ALA A 12 10.92 1.97 0.27
C ALA A 12 11.25 0.91 -0.79
N LEU A 13 10.44 0.84 -1.86
CA LEU A 13 10.65 -0.12 -2.95
C LEU A 13 11.84 0.24 -3.84
N ASN A 14 12.13 1.52 -4.03
CA ASN A 14 13.33 1.97 -4.74
C ASN A 14 14.62 1.61 -3.98
N GLN A 15 14.60 1.63 -2.65
CA GLN A 15 15.74 1.21 -1.83
C GLN A 15 15.93 -0.31 -1.84
N SER A 16 14.83 -1.05 -1.71
CA SER A 16 14.85 -2.51 -1.74
C SER A 16 13.53 -3.03 -2.29
N PHE A 17 13.59 -3.60 -3.49
CA PHE A 17 12.40 -4.12 -4.17
C PHE A 17 12.01 -5.50 -3.61
N THR A 18 11.49 -5.51 -2.38
CA THR A 18 11.04 -6.74 -1.69
C THR A 18 9.68 -6.53 -1.03
N ALA A 19 8.96 -7.62 -0.79
CA ALA A 19 7.68 -7.55 -0.08
C ALA A 19 7.84 -7.04 1.36
N ALA A 20 8.98 -7.30 2.00
CA ALA A 20 9.26 -6.80 3.34
C ALA A 20 9.34 -5.26 3.38
N SER A 21 9.94 -4.64 2.36
CA SER A 21 9.98 -3.17 2.24
C SER A 21 8.59 -2.56 2.16
N ALA A 22 7.67 -3.18 1.40
CA ALA A 22 6.28 -2.74 1.33
C ALA A 22 5.51 -2.94 2.66
N ALA A 23 5.85 -3.96 3.44
CA ALA A 23 5.24 -4.23 4.74
C ALA A 23 5.68 -3.23 5.83
N ALA A 24 6.88 -2.67 5.71
CA ALA A 24 7.42 -1.72 6.67
C ALA A 24 6.77 -0.32 6.57
N VAL A 25 6.14 0.01 5.44
CA VAL A 25 5.51 1.31 5.23
C VAL A 25 4.11 1.35 5.83
N LYS A 26 3.91 2.28 6.79
CA LYS A 26 2.57 2.59 7.31
C LYS A 26 1.85 3.53 6.36
N VAL A 27 0.64 3.15 5.98
CA VAL A 27 -0.27 3.98 5.17
C VAL A 27 -1.21 4.71 6.12
N ASP A 28 -1.24 6.05 6.03
CA ASP A 28 -2.21 6.86 6.77
C ASP A 28 -3.62 6.62 6.20
N ALA A 29 -4.58 6.43 7.11
CA ALA A 29 -5.98 6.19 6.77
C ALA A 29 -6.79 7.49 6.71
N SER A 30 -6.26 8.62 7.19
CA SER A 30 -6.99 9.89 7.38
C SER A 30 -7.54 10.45 6.06
N ASP A 31 -6.78 10.27 4.98
CA ASP A 31 -7.16 10.76 3.63
C ASP A 31 -7.85 9.69 2.77
N LEU A 32 -8.13 8.51 3.33
CA LEU A 32 -8.78 7.42 2.60
C LEU A 32 -10.30 7.51 2.71
N GLY A 33 -10.98 7.25 1.59
CA GLY A 33 -12.43 7.24 1.55
C GLY A 33 -13.04 6.10 2.39
N SER A 34 -14.20 6.35 2.98
CA SER A 34 -15.04 5.35 3.64
C SER A 34 -16.34 5.16 2.86
N ASP A 35 -16.81 3.93 2.75
CA ASP A 35 -18.14 3.62 2.22
C ASP A 35 -18.70 2.33 2.83
N ILE A 36 -19.84 1.86 2.31
CA ILE A 36 -20.49 0.62 2.74
C ILE A 36 -19.63 -0.64 2.48
N HIS A 37 -18.56 -0.54 1.69
CA HIS A 37 -17.70 -1.66 1.33
C HIS A 37 -16.44 -1.74 2.20
N ALA A 38 -15.92 -0.60 2.64
CA ALA A 38 -14.68 -0.56 3.39
C ALA A 38 -14.50 0.72 4.21
N SER A 39 -13.95 0.56 5.41
CA SER A 39 -13.45 1.67 6.21
C SER A 39 -12.09 2.19 5.69
N PRO A 40 -11.70 3.44 6.02
CA PRO A 40 -10.41 4.00 5.64
C PRO A 40 -9.24 3.17 6.17
N VAL A 41 -9.35 2.68 7.41
CA VAL A 41 -8.35 1.83 8.06
C VAL A 41 -8.18 0.50 7.31
N TYR A 42 -9.28 -0.12 6.92
CA TYR A 42 -9.23 -1.36 6.14
C TYR A 42 -8.59 -1.13 4.77
N ARG A 43 -8.87 0.00 4.11
CA ARG A 43 -8.22 0.39 2.85
C ARG A 43 -6.71 0.62 3.03
N ALA A 44 -6.30 1.29 4.09
CA ALA A 44 -4.87 1.49 4.40
C ALA A 44 -4.14 0.15 4.54
N GLN A 45 -4.76 -0.81 5.24
CA GLN A 45 -4.21 -2.16 5.39
C GLN A 45 -4.18 -2.92 4.05
N LEU A 46 -5.24 -2.81 3.24
CA LEU A 46 -5.29 -3.44 1.91
C LEU A 46 -4.21 -2.90 0.98
N ILE A 47 -3.93 -1.59 1.00
CA ILE A 47 -2.86 -0.99 0.19
C ILE A 47 -1.53 -1.70 0.48
N SER A 48 -1.14 -1.84 1.76
CA SER A 48 0.09 -2.54 2.13
C SER A 48 0.09 -4.01 1.66
N VAL A 49 -0.99 -4.76 1.92
CA VAL A 49 -1.07 -6.19 1.56
C VAL A 49 -1.03 -6.40 0.04
N LEU A 50 -1.76 -5.59 -0.72
CA LEU A 50 -1.79 -5.71 -2.18
C LEU A 50 -0.45 -5.31 -2.80
N THR A 51 0.22 -4.27 -2.30
CA THR A 51 1.57 -3.93 -2.75
C THR A 51 2.55 -5.07 -2.49
N GLN A 52 2.50 -5.71 -1.31
CA GLN A 52 3.33 -6.88 -1.03
C GLN A 52 3.07 -8.04 -2.01
N ARG A 53 1.80 -8.32 -2.32
CA ARG A 53 1.42 -9.35 -3.30
C ARG A 53 1.91 -9.01 -4.70
N ALA A 54 1.77 -7.75 -5.12
CA ALA A 54 2.25 -7.28 -6.42
C ALA A 54 3.77 -7.44 -6.52
N VAL A 55 4.53 -7.04 -5.50
CA VAL A 55 5.99 -7.22 -5.47
C VAL A 55 6.37 -8.69 -5.53
N LYS A 56 5.67 -9.57 -4.79
CA LYS A 56 5.89 -11.02 -4.89
C LYS A 56 5.66 -11.54 -6.31
N GLN A 57 4.54 -11.16 -6.95
CA GLN A 57 4.24 -11.55 -8.33
C GLN A 57 5.28 -11.03 -9.33
N MET A 58 5.87 -9.85 -9.09
CA MET A 58 6.93 -9.30 -9.94
C MET A 58 8.28 -9.99 -9.76
N LEU A 59 8.48 -10.67 -8.62
CA LEU A 59 9.70 -11.40 -8.30
C LEU A 59 9.63 -12.91 -8.65
N GLY A 60 8.44 -13.45 -8.93
CA GLY A 60 8.22 -14.86 -9.28
C GLY A 60 6.77 -15.32 -9.11
#